data_AF-A0A832H3Q0-F1
#
_entry.id   AF-A0A832H3Q0-F1
#
_cell.length_a   1.000
_cell.length_b   1.000
_cell.length_c   1.000
_cell.angle_alpha   90.00
_cell.angle_beta   90.00
_cell.angle_gamma   90.00
#
_symmetry.space_group_name_H-M   'P 1'
#
loop_
_entity.id
_entity.type
_entity.pdbx_description
1 polymer ?
#
loop_
_entity_poly.entity_id
_entity_poly.type
_entity_poly.pdbx_seq_one_letter_code
_entity_poly.pdbx_strand_id
1 'polypeptide(L)'
;MGINIRWENEFGKVLEEVPDPRNCLALALALSSLDETVCLRFIDPYGDTVFNQQQIPVLIQELQWLMQLITPNDVASLQDQPFRVYNLKTGQTENRVRVEKVSADEVMHLLTKIIELANQSNGATHTYLKFYGD
;
A
#
# COMPACT_ATOMS: atom_id res chain seq x y z
N MET A 1 -5.43 8.65 4.48
CA MET A 1 -4.12 8.83 3.83
C MET A 1 -3.70 7.44 3.48
N GLY A 2 -3.74 7.11 2.19
CA GLY A 2 -3.41 5.79 1.68
C GLY A 2 -2.26 5.88 0.70
N ILE A 3 -1.76 4.74 0.25
CA ILE A 3 -0.58 4.66 -0.60
C ILE A 3 -1.06 4.44 -2.03
N ASN A 4 -1.07 5.51 -2.82
CA ASN A 4 -1.45 5.46 -4.22
C ASN A 4 -0.30 4.89 -5.07
N ILE A 5 -0.64 4.28 -6.20
CA ILE A 5 0.33 3.65 -7.10
C ILE A 5 0.10 4.17 -8.50
N ARG A 6 1.14 4.64 -9.17
CA ARG A 6 1.06 5.08 -10.57
C ARG A 6 2.18 4.49 -11.40
N TRP A 7 1.85 4.18 -12.64
CA TRP A 7 2.80 3.85 -13.68
C TRP A 7 3.14 5.13 -14.44
N GLU A 8 4.40 5.54 -14.43
CA GLU A 8 4.87 6.76 -15.08
C GLU A 8 6.07 6.50 -15.98
N ASN A 9 6.24 7.34 -16.99
CA ASN A 9 7.44 7.33 -17.83
C ASN A 9 8.57 8.20 -17.25
N GLU A 10 9.71 8.25 -17.92
CA GLU A 10 10.89 9.02 -17.50
C GLU A 10 10.67 10.54 -17.44
N PHE A 11 9.60 11.03 -18.07
CA PHE A 11 9.19 12.44 -18.04
C PHE A 11 8.16 12.74 -16.95
N GLY A 12 7.82 11.75 -16.11
CA GLY A 12 6.79 11.88 -15.06
C GLY A 12 5.36 11.92 -15.60
N LYS A 13 5.15 11.54 -16.88
CA LYS A 13 3.81 11.39 -17.44
C LYS A 13 3.18 10.11 -16.89
N VAL A 14 2.04 10.27 -16.22
CA VAL A 14 1.23 9.16 -15.73
C VAL A 14 0.57 8.43 -16.91
N LEU A 15 0.79 7.14 -16.99
CA LEU A 15 0.17 6.22 -17.95
C LEU A 15 -1.10 5.63 -17.35
N GLU A 16 -1.03 5.20 -16.10
CA GLU A 16 -2.16 4.65 -15.35
C GLU A 16 -1.93 4.79 -13.84
N GLU A 17 -3.01 4.76 -13.07
CA GLU A 17 -2.99 4.95 -11.62
C GLU A 17 -4.02 4.05 -10.92
N VAL A 18 -3.61 3.48 -9.79
CA VAL A 18 -4.44 2.73 -8.86
C VAL A 18 -4.49 3.51 -7.54
N PRO A 19 -5.63 4.17 -7.23
CA PRO A 19 -5.77 4.91 -5.99
C PRO A 19 -6.06 3.97 -4.81
N ASP A 20 -5.55 4.33 -3.63
CA ASP A 20 -5.81 3.67 -2.34
C ASP A 20 -6.52 4.62 -1.35
N PRO A 21 -7.79 5.00 -1.60
CA PRO A 21 -8.48 5.97 -0.74
C PRO A 21 -8.74 5.45 0.68
N ARG A 22 -8.67 4.13 0.88
CA ARG A 22 -9.01 3.46 2.13
C ARG A 22 -7.81 2.96 2.92
N ASN A 23 -6.59 3.29 2.49
CA ASN A 23 -5.35 2.89 3.16
C ASN A 23 -5.19 1.37 3.26
N CYS A 24 -5.71 0.64 2.27
CA CYS A 24 -5.66 -0.82 2.23
C CYS A 24 -4.22 -1.33 2.07
N LEU A 25 -3.37 -0.63 1.31
CA LEU A 25 -1.99 -1.08 1.09
C LEU A 25 -1.16 -0.93 2.39
N ALA A 26 -1.26 0.19 3.09
CA ALA A 26 -0.54 0.33 4.36
C ALA A 26 -1.02 -0.69 5.40
N LEU A 27 -2.32 -1.01 5.41
CA LEU A 27 -2.87 -2.07 6.26
C LEU A 27 -2.25 -3.43 5.94
N ALA A 28 -2.19 -3.78 4.65
CA ALA A 28 -1.58 -5.01 4.18
C ALA A 28 -0.10 -5.11 4.58
N LEU A 29 0.66 -4.03 4.41
CA LEU A 29 2.07 -3.96 4.79
C LEU A 29 2.27 -4.08 6.31
N ALA A 30 1.37 -3.52 7.12
CA ALA A 30 1.45 -3.60 8.58
C ALA A 30 1.13 -4.98 9.15
N LEU A 31 0.43 -5.84 8.39
CA LEU A 31 0.06 -7.20 8.81
C LEU A 31 1.19 -8.22 8.71
N SER A 32 2.25 -7.90 7.96
CA SER A 32 3.29 -8.87 7.62
C SER A 32 4.66 -8.38 8.10
N SER A 33 5.54 -9.30 8.52
CA SER A 33 6.96 -8.97 8.65
C SER A 33 7.55 -8.86 7.25
N LEU A 34 8.06 -7.67 6.92
CA LEU A 34 8.63 -7.36 5.62
C LEU A 34 10.16 -7.52 5.60
N ASP A 35 10.78 -7.97 6.68
CA ASP A 35 12.25 -7.99 6.85
C ASP A 35 12.98 -8.75 5.74
N GLU A 36 12.36 -9.83 5.25
CA GLU A 36 12.89 -10.70 4.19
C GLU A 36 12.56 -10.20 2.78
N THR A 37 11.65 -9.23 2.65
CA THR A 37 11.31 -8.64 1.36
C THR A 37 12.38 -7.66 0.90
N VAL A 38 12.55 -7.54 -0.41
CA VAL A 38 13.50 -6.62 -1.04
C VAL A 38 12.80 -5.35 -1.48
N CYS A 39 11.57 -5.43 -1.99
CA CYS A 39 10.84 -4.26 -2.49
C CYS A 39 9.86 -3.72 -1.44
N LEU A 40 8.98 -4.58 -0.90
CA LEU A 40 7.88 -4.15 -0.03
C LEU A 40 8.36 -3.41 1.22
N ARG A 41 9.48 -3.82 1.84
CA ARG A 41 10.07 -3.13 3.01
C ARG A 41 10.49 -1.68 2.77
N PHE A 42 10.62 -1.25 1.52
CA PHE A 42 11.01 0.10 1.16
C PHE A 42 9.82 0.97 0.72
N ILE A 43 8.60 0.43 0.74
CA ILE A 43 7.41 1.25 0.53
C ILE A 43 7.23 2.14 1.76
N ASP A 44 7.41 3.44 1.57
CA ASP A 44 7.21 4.45 2.62
C ASP A 44 5.76 4.98 2.54
N PRO A 45 4.92 4.80 3.58
CA PRO A 45 3.56 5.33 3.60
C PRO A 45 3.46 6.85 3.52
N TYR A 46 4.55 7.59 3.78
CA TYR A 46 4.59 9.05 3.79
C TYR A 46 5.55 9.62 2.74
N GLY A 47 6.13 8.76 1.92
CA GLY A 47 7.18 9.11 0.96
C GLY A 47 6.88 8.59 -0.44
N ASP A 48 7.78 8.93 -1.34
CA ASP A 48 7.80 8.42 -2.70
C ASP A 48 8.74 7.21 -2.78
N THR A 49 8.21 6.05 -3.19
CA THR A 49 9.02 4.86 -3.49
C THR A 49 8.87 4.54 -4.98
N VAL A 50 9.98 4.49 -5.70
CA VAL A 50 10.00 4.21 -7.14
C VAL A 50 10.71 2.90 -7.42
N PHE A 51 10.04 2.02 -8.18
CA PHE A 51 10.58 0.76 -8.67
C PHE A 51 10.81 0.81 -10.17
N ASN A 52 12.01 0.42 -10.57
CA ASN A 52 12.38 0.29 -11.98
C ASN A 52 11.99 -1.08 -12.55
N GLN A 53 12.16 -1.24 -13.87
CA GLN A 53 11.82 -2.46 -14.59
C GLN A 53 12.54 -3.73 -14.11
N GLN A 54 13.72 -3.62 -13.49
CA GLN A 54 14.41 -4.78 -12.93
C GLN A 54 13.83 -5.21 -11.58
N GLN A 55 13.23 -4.28 -10.85
CA GLN A 55 12.62 -4.52 -9.54
C GLN A 55 11.17 -4.98 -9.65
N ILE A 56 10.44 -4.56 -10.69
CA ILE A 56 9.02 -4.89 -10.88
C ILE A 56 8.73 -6.40 -10.82
N PRO A 57 9.51 -7.31 -11.42
CA PRO A 57 9.29 -8.75 -11.27
C PRO A 57 9.35 -9.25 -9.81
N VAL A 58 10.30 -8.72 -9.03
CA VAL A 58 10.46 -9.05 -7.61
C VAL A 58 9.28 -8.48 -6.81
N LEU A 59 8.89 -7.23 -7.09
CA LEU A 59 7.73 -6.59 -6.47
C LEU A 59 6.44 -7.39 -6.72
N ILE A 60 6.21 -7.87 -7.95
CA ILE A 60 5.05 -8.71 -8.28
C ILE A 60 5.03 -9.98 -7.43
N GLN A 61 6.18 -10.67 -7.33
CA GLN A 61 6.30 -11.88 -6.53
C GLN A 61 6.00 -11.62 -5.04
N GLU A 62 6.54 -10.52 -4.49
CA GLU A 62 6.32 -10.15 -3.09
C GLU A 62 4.87 -9.74 -2.82
N LEU A 63 4.22 -9.01 -3.75
CA LEU A 63 2.78 -8.67 -3.64
C LEU A 63 1.89 -9.91 -3.69
N GLN A 64 2.23 -10.88 -4.55
CA GLN A 64 1.51 -12.16 -4.62
C GLN A 64 1.68 -12.97 -3.33
N TRP A 65 2.89 -12.99 -2.76
CA TRP A 65 3.14 -13.59 -1.45
C TRP A 65 2.34 -12.90 -0.35
N LEU A 66 2.31 -11.56 -0.35
CA LEU A 66 1.54 -10.77 0.61
C LEU A 66 0.04 -11.09 0.56
N MET A 67 -0.53 -11.26 -0.64
CA MET A 67 -1.92 -11.68 -0.83
C MET A 67 -2.22 -13.06 -0.21
N GLN A 68 -1.25 -13.96 -0.15
CA GLN A 68 -1.45 -15.30 0.44
C GLN A 68 -1.42 -15.28 1.96
N LEU A 69 -0.77 -14.27 2.55
CA LEU A 69 -0.66 -14.14 4.00
C LEU A 69 -1.88 -13.50 4.65
N ILE A 70 -2.53 -12.56 3.95
CA ILE A 70 -3.62 -11.78 4.53
C ILE A 70 -4.87 -12.64 4.66
N THR A 71 -5.28 -12.93 5.90
CA THR A 71 -6.56 -13.59 6.17
C THR A 71 -7.62 -12.58 6.61
N PRO A 72 -8.92 -12.89 6.46
CA PRO A 72 -9.99 -12.03 6.95
C PRO A 72 -9.92 -11.74 8.46
N ASN A 73 -9.36 -12.66 9.25
CA ASN A 73 -9.20 -12.48 10.69
C ASN A 73 -8.12 -11.44 11.01
N ASP A 74 -7.06 -11.37 10.20
CA ASP A 74 -5.97 -10.42 10.38
C ASP A 74 -6.45 -8.99 10.16
N VAL A 75 -7.22 -8.77 9.08
CA VAL A 75 -7.82 -7.48 8.75
C VAL A 75 -8.77 -7.00 9.86
N ALA A 76 -9.56 -7.92 10.44
CA ALA A 76 -10.43 -7.59 11.56
C ALA A 76 -9.65 -7.19 12.82
N SER A 77 -8.52 -7.85 13.09
CA SER A 77 -7.72 -7.62 14.31
C SER A 77 -7.03 -6.24 14.36
N LEU A 78 -6.70 -5.65 13.21
CA LEU A 78 -6.07 -4.32 13.13
C LEU A 78 -7.07 -3.17 13.29
N GLN A 79 -8.35 -3.40 13.04
CA GLN A 79 -9.39 -2.37 13.10
C GLN A 79 -9.80 -2.01 14.54
N ASP A 80 -9.51 -2.90 15.49
CA ASP A 80 -9.89 -2.72 16.89
C ASP A 80 -8.84 -1.96 17.71
N GLN A 81 -7.76 -1.44 17.11
CA GLN A 81 -6.78 -0.64 17.84
C GLN A 81 -7.18 0.85 17.92
N PRO A 82 -7.47 1.39 19.12
CA PRO A 82 -7.76 2.80 19.29
C PRO A 82 -6.49 3.64 19.09
N PHE A 83 -6.56 4.68 18.26
CA PHE A 83 -5.52 5.70 18.21
C PHE A 83 -5.82 6.83 19.20
N ARG A 84 -4.78 7.28 19.90
CA ARG A 84 -4.84 8.38 20.87
C ARG A 84 -4.64 9.70 20.13
N VAL A 85 -5.63 10.57 20.17
CA VAL A 85 -5.53 11.94 19.64
C VAL A 85 -5.32 12.90 20.79
N TYR A 86 -4.24 13.66 20.75
CA TYR A 86 -4.01 14.73 21.73
C TYR A 86 -4.76 16.00 21.29
N ASN A 87 -5.72 16.45 22.10
CA ASN A 87 -6.48 17.66 21.82
C ASN A 87 -5.71 18.88 22.33
N LEU A 88 -5.11 19.65 21.41
CA LEU A 88 -4.29 20.82 21.72
C LEU A 88 -5.07 21.97 22.39
N LYS A 89 -6.41 22.00 22.29
CA LYS A 89 -7.24 23.05 22.90
C LYS A 89 -7.62 22.73 24.34
N THR A 90 -7.79 21.45 24.66
CA THR A 90 -8.25 21.00 25.99
C THR A 90 -7.13 20.36 26.81
N GLY A 91 -5.98 20.05 26.20
CA GLY A 91 -4.88 19.34 26.84
C GLY A 91 -5.18 17.87 27.17
N GLN A 92 -6.29 17.33 26.65
CA GLN A 92 -6.78 15.99 26.95
C GLN A 92 -6.49 15.02 25.80
N THR A 93 -6.21 13.77 26.14
CA THR A 93 -6.11 12.67 25.18
C THR A 93 -7.49 12.09 24.93
N GLU A 94 -7.99 12.23 23.71
CA GLU A 94 -9.23 11.60 23.26
C GLU A 94 -8.89 10.28 22.55
N ASN A 95 -9.55 9.18 22.93
CA ASN A 95 -9.57 7.99 22.10
C ASN A 95 -10.58 8.21 20.98
N ARG A 96 -10.12 8.25 19.73
CA ARG A 96 -11.02 8.30 18.57
C ARG A 96 -10.95 6.99 17.82
N VAL A 97 -12.12 6.43 17.52
CA VAL A 97 -12.30 5.27 16.65
C VAL A 97 -12.95 5.79 15.39
N ARG A 98 -12.14 6.07 14.37
CA ARG A 98 -12.60 6.15 12.98
C ARG A 98 -11.51 5.60 12.08
N VAL A 99 -11.45 4.29 12.04
CA VAL A 99 -10.99 3.62 10.82
C VAL A 99 -12.30 3.20 10.14
N GLU A 100 -12.57 3.69 8.93
CA GLU A 100 -13.62 3.08 8.11
C GLU A 100 -13.30 1.59 8.02
N LYS A 101 -14.25 0.72 8.35
CA LYS A 101 -14.00 -0.74 8.31
C LYS A 101 -13.65 -1.15 6.89
N VAL A 102 -12.38 -1.43 6.65
CA VAL A 102 -11.87 -1.98 5.40
C VAL A 102 -12.15 -3.47 5.38
N SER A 103 -12.83 -4.00 4.37
CA SER A 103 -13.01 -5.45 4.29
C SER A 103 -11.74 -6.13 3.77
N ALA A 104 -11.53 -7.41 4.12
CA ALA A 104 -10.45 -8.18 3.52
C ALA A 104 -10.59 -8.25 1.99
N ASP A 105 -11.83 -8.30 1.49
CA ASP A 105 -12.10 -8.26 0.05
C ASP A 105 -11.61 -6.96 -0.60
N GLU A 106 -11.71 -5.81 0.08
CA GLU A 106 -11.19 -4.53 -0.41
C GLU A 106 -9.67 -4.50 -0.48
N VAL A 107 -9.00 -5.09 0.52
CA VAL A 107 -7.53 -5.24 0.51
C VAL A 107 -7.10 -6.14 -0.64
N MET A 108 -7.74 -7.30 -0.78
CA MET A 108 -7.43 -8.26 -1.84
C MET A 108 -7.71 -7.71 -3.23
N HIS A 109 -8.80 -6.96 -3.39
CA HIS A 109 -9.13 -6.27 -4.64
C HIS A 109 -8.10 -5.22 -5.00
N LEU A 110 -7.64 -4.41 -4.03
CA LEU A 110 -6.59 -3.43 -4.28
C LEU A 110 -5.27 -4.12 -4.67
N LEU A 111 -4.81 -5.11 -3.90
CA LEU A 111 -3.57 -5.83 -4.21
C LEU A 111 -3.62 -6.47 -5.60
N THR A 112 -4.77 -7.03 -5.98
CA THR A 112 -5.00 -7.57 -7.34
C THR A 112 -4.77 -6.49 -8.39
N LYS A 113 -5.37 -5.31 -8.24
CA LYS A 113 -5.19 -4.19 -9.18
C LYS A 113 -3.73 -3.71 -9.26
N ILE A 114 -3.03 -3.66 -8.13
CA ILE A 114 -1.61 -3.28 -8.10
C ILE A 114 -0.78 -4.30 -8.88
N ILE A 115 -1.04 -5.60 -8.68
CA ILE A 115 -0.37 -6.68 -9.41
C ILE A 115 -0.70 -6.62 -10.91
N GLU A 116 -1.94 -6.34 -11.30
CA GLU A 116 -2.34 -6.15 -12.69
C GLU A 116 -1.57 -5.00 -13.33
N LEU A 117 -1.55 -3.82 -12.67
CA LEU A 117 -0.79 -2.66 -13.12
C LEU A 117 0.71 -2.98 -13.25
N ALA A 118 1.28 -3.67 -12.25
CA ALA A 118 2.68 -4.07 -12.26
C ALA A 118 2.99 -5.03 -13.42
N ASN A 119 2.13 -6.01 -13.68
CA ASN A 119 2.28 -6.92 -14.82
C ASN A 119 2.18 -6.20 -16.16
N GLN A 120 1.26 -5.24 -16.30
CA GLN A 120 1.14 -4.43 -17.52
C GLN A 120 2.38 -3.57 -17.77
N SER A 121 2.96 -3.01 -16.70
CA SER A 121 4.17 -2.18 -16.78
C SER A 121 5.47 -2.97 -16.99
N ASN A 122 5.45 -4.28 -16.75
CA ASN A 122 6.65 -5.12 -16.72
C ASN A 122 7.28 -5.27 -18.12
N GLY A 123 8.55 -4.87 -18.23
CA GLY A 123 9.30 -4.88 -19.48
C GLY A 123 9.07 -3.65 -20.36
N ALA A 124 8.26 -2.68 -19.92
CA ALA A 124 8.05 -1.43 -20.65
C ALA A 124 9.27 -0.51 -20.51
N THR A 125 9.82 -0.08 -21.65
CA THR A 125 11.03 0.75 -21.72
C THR A 125 10.81 2.12 -21.09
N HIS A 126 11.79 2.57 -20.29
CA HIS A 126 11.79 3.91 -19.66
C HIS A 126 10.57 4.23 -18.78
N THR A 127 9.97 3.21 -18.16
CA THR A 127 8.87 3.42 -17.24
C THR A 127 9.15 2.88 -15.84
N TYR A 128 8.40 3.37 -14.86
CA TYR A 128 8.58 3.10 -13.44
C TYR A 128 7.22 2.95 -12.76
N LEU A 129 7.18 2.14 -11.71
CA LEU A 129 6.07 2.13 -10.77
C LEU A 129 6.43 3.00 -9.57
N LYS A 130 5.58 3.99 -9.28
CA LYS A 130 5.75 4.89 -8.16
C LYS A 130 4.63 4.68 -7.14
N PHE A 131 5.00 4.40 -5.91
CA PHE A 131 4.16 4.37 -4.73
C PHE A 131 4.33 5.71 -4.02
N TYR A 132 3.23 6.33 -3.64
CA TYR A 132 3.27 7.63 -2.98
C TYR A 132 2.14 7.77 -1.97
N GLY A 133 2.48 8.25 -0.78
CA GLY A 133 1.51 8.58 0.27
C GLY A 133 0.95 9.99 0.12
N ASP A 134 -0.33 10.16 0.46
CA ASP A 134 -0.96 11.46 0.71
C ASP A 134 -0.76 11.95 2.15
#